data_AF-A0A168MMQ6-F1
#
_entry.id   AF-A0A168MMQ6-F1
#
_cell.length_a   1.000
_cell.length_b   1.000
_cell.length_c   1.000
_cell.angle_alpha   90.00
_cell.angle_beta   90.00
_cell.angle_gamma   90.00
#
_symmetry.space_group_name_H-M   'P 1'
#
loop_
_entity.id
_entity.type
_entity.pdbx_description
1 polymer ?
#
loop_
_entity_poly.entity_id
_entity_poly.type
_entity_poly.pdbx_seq_one_letter_code
_entity_poly.pdbx_strand_id
1 'polypeptide(L)'
;MHFSKTLRAGHQPMIRFVGSRQKLWKESPPHHGAHPLTPANLEKHVPKPEQKAAASAPATNTTGSIEMSQLPARYKRLPLTDVEMEAIELGGANVIY
;
A
#
# COMPACT_ATOMS: atom_id res chain seq x y z
N MET A 1 -25.96 -8.52 22.94
CA MET A 1 -25.70 -8.86 21.52
C MET A 1 -24.44 -9.71 21.46
N HIS A 2 -24.57 -10.97 21.10
CA HIS A 2 -23.46 -11.93 21.08
C HIS A 2 -22.94 -12.06 19.65
N PHE A 3 -21.74 -11.55 19.39
CA PHE A 3 -21.08 -11.72 18.10
C PHE A 3 -20.61 -13.17 17.92
N SER A 4 -21.02 -13.76 16.81
CA SER A 4 -20.79 -15.13 16.36
C SER A 4 -19.31 -15.53 16.42
N LYS A 5 -18.99 -16.51 17.27
CA LYS A 5 -17.64 -17.08 17.43
C LYS A 5 -17.28 -18.15 16.39
N THR A 6 -18.15 -18.43 15.42
CA THR A 6 -18.08 -19.65 14.60
C THR A 6 -17.36 -19.51 13.25
N LEU A 7 -16.90 -18.31 12.84
CA LEU A 7 -16.18 -18.11 11.56
C LEU A 7 -14.65 -18.00 11.68
N ARG A 8 -14.05 -18.33 12.83
CA ARG A 8 -12.61 -18.17 13.09
C ARG A 8 -11.78 -19.46 13.03
N ALA A 9 -12.31 -20.53 12.46
CA ALA A 9 -11.68 -21.86 12.49
C ALA A 9 -10.36 -21.97 11.67
N GLY A 10 -10.02 -21.01 10.80
CA GLY A 10 -8.81 -21.09 9.96
C GLY A 10 -7.61 -20.24 10.41
N HIS A 11 -7.79 -19.23 11.26
CA HIS A 11 -6.73 -18.28 11.61
C HIS A 11 -6.53 -18.21 13.13
N GLN A 12 -6.02 -19.28 13.73
CA GLN A 12 -5.46 -19.19 15.07
C GLN A 12 -4.08 -18.53 14.99
N PRO A 13 -3.84 -17.41 15.70
CA PRO A 13 -2.51 -16.81 15.73
C PRO A 13 -1.56 -17.76 16.45
N MET A 14 -0.40 -18.03 15.85
CA MET A 14 0.68 -18.85 16.44
C MET A 14 1.12 -18.38 17.83
N ILE A 15 0.96 -17.08 18.12
CA ILE A 15 1.32 -16.48 19.41
C ILE A 15 0.06 -15.95 20.10
N ARG A 16 -0.22 -16.52 21.27
CA ARG A 16 -1.27 -16.09 22.18
C ARG A 16 -0.65 -15.20 23.25
N PHE A 17 -1.08 -13.95 23.32
CA PHE A 17 -0.63 -13.05 24.35
C PHE A 17 -1.41 -13.37 25.63
N VAL A 18 -0.70 -13.67 26.71
CA VAL A 18 -1.30 -13.79 28.04
C VAL A 18 -1.48 -12.38 28.58
N GLY A 19 -2.72 -11.87 28.55
CA GLY A 19 -3.07 -10.54 29.06
C GLY A 19 -3.31 -9.47 27.99
N SER A 20 -3.54 -8.23 28.43
CA SER A 20 -3.90 -7.13 27.53
C SER A 20 -2.67 -6.60 26.77
N ARG A 21 -2.82 -6.41 25.45
CA ARG A 21 -1.78 -5.81 24.59
C ARG A 21 -1.63 -4.29 24.80
N GLN A 22 -2.43 -3.71 25.68
CA GLN A 22 -2.54 -2.27 25.92
C GLN A 22 -1.33 -1.66 26.62
N LYS A 23 -0.42 -2.47 27.18
CA LYS A 23 0.82 -1.99 27.80
C LYS A 23 1.99 -1.93 26.81
N LEU A 24 2.08 -2.90 25.90
CA LEU A 24 3.17 -3.04 24.93
C LEU A 24 3.41 -1.76 24.10
N TRP A 25 2.32 -1.14 23.63
CA TRP A 25 2.38 0.09 22.84
C TRP A 25 2.54 1.38 23.64
N LYS A 26 2.31 1.36 24.98
CA LYS A 26 2.40 2.55 25.85
C LYS A 26 3.77 2.68 26.50
N GLU A 27 4.45 1.55 26.70
CA GLU A 27 5.79 1.50 27.31
C GLU A 27 6.91 1.75 26.29
N SER A 28 6.60 1.76 24.98
CA SER A 28 7.57 2.13 23.95
C SER A 28 7.80 3.65 23.97
N PRO A 29 9.00 4.14 24.30
CA PRO A 29 9.26 5.58 24.29
C PRO A 29 9.07 6.14 22.88
N PRO A 30 8.32 7.24 22.71
CA PRO A 30 8.29 7.93 21.43
C PRO A 30 9.71 8.46 21.15
N HIS A 31 10.35 7.91 20.13
CA HIS A 31 11.62 8.46 19.64
C HIS A 31 11.30 9.49 18.55
N HIS A 32 11.95 10.64 18.62
CA HIS A 32 11.90 11.67 17.58
C HIS A 32 13.18 11.57 16.74
N GLY A 33 13.04 11.46 15.43
CA GLY A 33 14.17 11.29 14.50
C GLY A 33 14.34 9.86 14.01
N ALA A 34 15.51 9.55 13.44
CA ALA A 34 15.81 8.22 12.93
C ALA A 34 15.70 7.15 14.02
N HIS A 35 15.13 6.00 13.69
CA HIS A 35 14.99 4.87 14.62
C HIS A 35 16.39 4.46 15.14
N PRO A 36 16.56 4.10 16.42
CA PRO A 36 17.88 3.71 16.96
C PRO A 36 18.51 2.50 16.25
N LEU A 37 17.69 1.65 15.64
CA LEU A 37 18.13 0.50 14.81
C LEU A 37 18.31 0.84 13.32
N THR A 38 18.23 2.11 12.92
CA THR A 38 18.47 2.48 11.52
C THR A 38 19.96 2.33 11.23
N PRO A 39 20.38 1.51 10.25
CA PRO A 39 21.80 1.37 9.94
C PRO A 39 22.36 2.69 9.38
N ALA A 40 23.52 3.10 9.89
CA ALA A 40 24.13 4.39 9.60
C ALA A 40 24.47 4.64 8.11
N ASN A 41 24.47 3.61 7.26
CA ASN A 41 24.85 3.68 5.85
C ASN A 41 23.65 3.59 4.88
N LEU A 42 22.43 3.93 5.31
CA LEU A 42 21.25 3.84 4.45
C LEU A 42 21.39 4.67 3.16
N GLU A 43 22.00 5.86 3.24
CA GLU A 43 22.17 6.75 2.10
C GLU A 43 23.08 6.22 0.98
N LYS A 44 23.92 5.21 1.27
CA LYS A 44 24.83 4.62 0.27
C LYS A 44 24.15 3.55 -0.58
N HIS A 45 23.05 2.97 -0.10
CA HIS A 45 22.37 1.84 -0.74
C HIS A 45 20.93 2.14 -1.15
N VAL A 46 20.35 3.24 -0.67
CA VAL A 46 19.05 3.73 -1.12
C VAL A 46 19.28 4.78 -2.20
N PRO A 47 18.76 4.61 -3.42
CA PRO A 47 18.78 5.66 -4.43
C PRO A 47 18.12 6.91 -3.85
N LYS A 48 18.91 7.98 -3.66
CA LYS A 48 18.35 9.30 -3.35
C LYS A 48 17.50 9.68 -4.57
N PRO A 49 16.22 10.06 -4.42
CA PRO A 49 15.45 10.52 -5.55
C PRO A 49 16.17 11.76 -6.09
N GLU A 50 16.87 11.60 -7.21
CA GLU A 50 17.40 12.73 -7.95
C GLU A 50 16.20 13.64 -8.21
N GLN A 51 16.32 14.90 -7.77
CA GLN A 51 15.47 15.97 -8.28
C GLN A 51 15.82 16.12 -9.76
N LYS A 52 15.31 15.22 -10.59
CA LYS A 52 15.31 15.40 -12.02
C LYS A 52 14.49 16.65 -12.23
N ALA A 53 15.18 17.72 -12.66
CA ALA A 53 14.58 19.01 -12.95
C ALA A 53 13.24 18.77 -13.62
N ALA A 54 12.17 19.23 -12.97
CA ALA A 54 10.82 19.10 -13.47
C ALA A 54 10.83 19.64 -14.89
N ALA A 55 10.57 18.76 -15.86
CA ALA A 55 10.23 19.21 -17.20
C ALA A 55 9.06 20.16 -17.02
N SER A 56 9.29 21.42 -17.37
CA SER A 56 8.40 22.56 -17.19
C SER A 56 7.10 22.33 -17.97
N ALA A 57 6.12 21.72 -17.33
CA ALA A 57 4.72 21.98 -17.61
C ALA A 57 4.22 22.96 -16.53
N PRO A 58 3.42 23.97 -16.88
CA PRO A 58 2.94 24.93 -15.90
C PRO A 58 1.98 24.20 -14.95
N ALA A 59 2.44 23.93 -13.73
CA ALA A 59 1.59 23.47 -12.65
C ALA A 59 0.75 24.66 -12.20
N THR A 60 -0.52 24.68 -12.60
CA THR A 60 -1.50 25.61 -12.05
C THR A 60 -1.69 25.21 -10.58
N ASN A 61 -1.09 26.01 -9.70
CA ASN A 61 -1.18 25.87 -8.26
C ASN A 61 -2.66 25.95 -7.82
N THR A 62 -3.23 24.85 -7.35
CA THR A 62 -4.43 24.87 -6.51
C THR A 62 -4.30 23.73 -5.49
N THR A 63 -3.89 24.10 -4.28
CA THR A 63 -4.08 23.36 -3.01
C THR A 63 -4.17 21.83 -3.11
N GLY A 64 -3.01 21.16 -3.08
CA GLY A 64 -2.84 19.82 -2.49
C GLY A 64 -3.39 18.58 -3.20
N SER A 65 -4.23 18.71 -4.23
CA SER A 65 -4.78 17.55 -4.97
C SER A 65 -4.48 17.63 -6.46
N ILE A 66 -3.88 16.56 -6.99
CA ILE A 66 -3.68 16.37 -8.44
C ILE A 66 -4.92 15.65 -8.98
N GLU A 67 -5.57 16.26 -9.97
CA GLU A 67 -6.71 15.66 -10.65
C GLU A 67 -6.28 14.47 -11.53
N MET A 68 -7.07 13.40 -11.55
CA MET A 68 -6.77 12.19 -12.34
C MET A 68 -6.61 12.50 -13.85
N SER A 69 -7.28 13.54 -14.35
CA SER A 69 -7.16 14.01 -15.74
C SER A 69 -5.77 14.51 -16.10
N GLN A 70 -5.05 15.08 -15.13
CA GLN A 70 -3.72 15.68 -15.26
C GLN A 70 -2.60 14.64 -15.17
N LEU A 71 -2.91 13.41 -14.74
CA LEU A 71 -1.91 12.35 -14.66
C LEU A 71 -1.51 11.85 -16.05
N PRO A 72 -0.23 11.48 -16.24
CA PRO A 72 0.23 10.83 -17.47
C PRO A 72 -0.56 9.55 -17.79
N ALA A 73 -0.65 9.19 -19.08
CA ALA A 73 -1.46 8.07 -19.56
C ALA A 73 -1.15 6.73 -18.87
N ARG A 74 0.11 6.49 -18.48
CA ARG A 74 0.55 5.31 -17.73
C ARG A 74 -0.13 5.11 -16.36
N TYR A 75 -0.70 6.17 -15.79
CA TYR A 75 -1.42 6.12 -14.51
C TYR A 75 -2.94 6.07 -14.69
N LYS A 76 -3.42 6.23 -15.94
CA LYS A 76 -4.85 6.10 -16.25
C LYS A 76 -5.18 4.61 -16.37
N ARG A 77 -6.36 4.23 -15.90
CA ARG A 77 -6.87 2.87 -16.10
C ARG A 77 -7.10 2.66 -17.60
N LEU A 78 -6.60 1.55 -18.12
CA LEU A 78 -6.91 1.13 -19.47
C LEU A 78 -8.39 0.73 -19.54
N PRO A 79 -9.11 1.11 -20.61
CA PRO A 79 -10.45 0.58 -20.84
C PRO A 79 -10.36 -0.94 -21.04
N LEU A 80 -11.35 -1.66 -20.51
CA LEU A 80 -11.46 -3.10 -20.69
C LEU A 80 -11.71 -3.40 -22.18
N THR A 81 -10.94 -4.32 -22.75
CA THR A 81 -11.15 -4.79 -24.13
C THR A 81 -12.25 -5.84 -24.17
N ASP A 82 -12.87 -6.04 -25.35
CA ASP A 82 -13.94 -7.04 -25.53
C ASP A 82 -13.48 -8.45 -25.13
N VAL A 83 -12.23 -8.80 -25.47
CA VAL A 83 -11.62 -10.08 -25.10
C VAL A 83 -11.47 -10.23 -23.58
N GLU A 84 -11.11 -9.15 -22.89
CA GLU A 84 -11.01 -9.15 -21.42
C GLU A 84 -12.40 -9.22 -20.77
N MET A 85 -13.41 -8.58 -21.35
CA MET A 85 -14.80 -8.70 -20.89
C MET A 85 -15.29 -10.14 -20.98
N GLU A 86 -15.13 -10.78 -22.14
CA GLU A 86 -15.49 -12.19 -22.33
C GLU A 86 -14.73 -13.10 -21.36
N ALA A 87 -13.43 -12.87 -21.17
CA ALA A 87 -12.62 -13.67 -20.24
C ALA A 87 -13.11 -13.54 -18.78
N ILE A 88 -13.56 -12.36 -18.36
CA ILE A 88 -14.13 -12.13 -17.03
C ILE A 88 -15.49 -12.81 -16.90
N GLU A 89 -16.36 -12.70 -17.91
CA GLU A 89 -17.69 -13.33 -17.92
C GLU A 89 -17.60 -14.87 -17.90
N LEU A 90 -16.61 -15.43 -18.60
CA LEU A 90 -16.32 -16.86 -18.63
C LEU A 90 -15.55 -17.35 -17.39
N GLY A 91 -15.30 -16.47 -16.40
CA GLY A 91 -14.70 -16.83 -15.12
C GLY A 91 -13.18 -17.04 -15.15
N GLY A 92 -12.48 -16.58 -16.20
CA GLY A 92 -11.02 -16.48 -16.28
C GLY A 92 -10.22 -17.79 -16.18
N ALA A 93 -10.88 -18.94 -16.03
CA ALA A 93 -10.25 -20.22 -15.66
C ALA A 93 -10.31 -21.29 -16.76
N ASN A 94 -10.87 -20.99 -17.94
CA ASN A 94 -11.10 -22.00 -18.98
C ASN A 94 -9.95 -22.21 -19.98
N VAL A 95 -8.84 -21.47 -19.86
CA VAL A 95 -7.66 -21.69 -20.72
C VAL A 95 -6.62 -22.51 -19.94
N ILE A 96 -6.84 -23.82 -19.91
CA ILE A 96 -5.82 -24.81 -19.57
C ILE A 96 -5.23 -25.26 -20.91
N TYR A 97 -3.99 -24.89 -21.21
CA TYR A 97 -3.20 -25.43 -22.33
C TYR A 97 -2.56 -26.76 -21.92
#